data_AF-A0A836VU65-F1
#
_entry.id   AF-A0A836VU65-F1
#
_cell.length_a   1.000
_cell.length_b   1.000
_cell.length_c   1.000
_cell.angle_alpha   90.00
_cell.angle_beta   90.00
_cell.angle_gamma   90.00
#
_symmetry.space_group_name_H-M   'P 1'
#
loop_
_entity.id
_entity.type
_entity.pdbx_description
1 polymer ?
#
loop_
_entity_poly.entity_id
_entity_poly.type
_entity_poly.pdbx_seq_one_letter_code
_entity_poly.pdbx_strand_id
1 'polypeptide(L)' 'MFYERLKKNQEFFHVYQNGEKWIGDYVIFVYLKNYLPHSRIGIVVSKKVGCAVVRNKIKRRIREIIRVNT' A
#
# COMPACT_ATOMS: atom_id res chain seq x y z
N MET A 1 2.55 13.09 9.62
CA MET A 1 2.46 11.87 8.78
C MET A 1 3.14 12.20 7.48
N PHE A 2 4.32 11.65 7.22
CA PHE A 2 5.18 12.02 6.09
C PHE A 2 4.75 11.42 4.74
N TYR A 3 3.59 10.73 4.69
CA TYR A 3 3.03 10.17 3.47
C TYR A 3 1.53 10.46 3.38
N GLU A 4 1.04 10.60 2.15
CA GLU A 4 -0.38 10.74 1.85
C GLU A 4 -1.00 9.36 1.57
N ARG A 5 -2.26 9.15 1.98
CA ARG A 5 -2.94 7.88 1.73
C ARG A 5 -3.56 7.85 0.34
N LEU A 6 -3.23 6.82 -0.44
CA LEU A 6 -3.93 6.49 -1.67
C LEU A 6 -5.34 5.95 -1.31
N LYS A 7 -6.40 6.57 -1.83
CA LYS A 7 -7.78 6.22 -1.45
C LYS A 7 -8.67 5.90 -2.64
N LYS A 8 -8.44 6.53 -3.80
CA LYS A 8 -9.33 6.40 -4.95
C LYS A 8 -8.96 5.19 -5.78
N ASN A 9 -9.96 4.42 -6.23
CA ASN A 9 -9.72 3.26 -7.10
C ASN A 9 -8.94 3.61 -8.37
N GLN A 10 -9.18 4.80 -8.94
CA GLN A 10 -8.45 5.30 -10.11
C GLN A 10 -6.94 5.44 -9.84
N GLU A 11 -6.55 5.88 -8.64
CA GLU A 11 -5.14 5.99 -8.26
C GLU A 11 -4.50 4.60 -8.15
N PHE A 12 -5.20 3.64 -7.53
CA PHE A 12 -4.72 2.26 -7.46
C PHE A 12 -4.56 1.67 -8.86
N PHE A 13 -5.56 1.85 -9.72
CA PHE A 13 -5.52 1.38 -11.10
C PHE A 13 -4.36 1.99 -11.88
N HIS A 14 -4.13 3.29 -11.74
CA HIS A 14 -2.99 3.98 -12.37
C HIS A 14 -1.64 3.38 -11.96
N VAL A 15 -1.45 3.09 -10.67
CA VAL A 15 -0.23 2.45 -10.15
C VAL A 15 -0.13 1.00 -10.64
N TYR A 16 -1.22 0.24 -10.70
CA TYR A 16 -1.19 -1.13 -11.20
C TYR A 16 -0.88 -1.24 -12.70
N GLN A 17 -1.30 -0.27 -13.51
CA GLN A 17 -1.04 -0.26 -14.94
C GLN A 17 0.37 0.22 -15.31
N ASN A 18 0.86 1.27 -14.64
CA ASN A 18 2.10 1.94 -15.03
C ASN A 18 3.27 1.69 -14.08
N GLY A 19 3.00 1.12 -12.91
CA GLY A 19 4.01 0.88 -11.88
C GLY A 19 4.79 -0.41 -12.07
N GLU A 20 5.99 -0.41 -11.53
CA GLU A 20 6.83 -1.59 -11.42
C GLU A 20 6.41 -2.44 -10.21
N LYS A 21 6.69 -3.74 -10.28
CA LYS A 21 6.32 -4.70 -9.24
C LYS A 21 7.58 -5.31 -8.64
N TRP A 22 7.63 -5.31 -7.31
CA TRP A 22 8.59 -6.11 -6.55
C TRP A 22 7.80 -7.14 -5.75
N ILE A 23 8.17 -8.41 -5.92
CA ILE A 23 7.48 -9.55 -5.33
C ILE A 23 8.36 -10.08 -4.20
N GLY A 24 7.85 -10.01 -2.97
CA GLY A 24 8.42 -10.71 -1.82
C GLY A 24 7.51 -11.83 -1.35
N ASP A 25 7.99 -12.63 -0.41
CA ASP A 25 7.28 -13.84 0.06
C ASP A 25 5.94 -13.55 0.73
N TYR A 26 5.82 -12.39 1.39
CA TYR A 26 4.63 -12.02 2.17
C TYR A 26 3.85 -10.85 1.57
N VAL A 27 4.48 -10.05 0.73
CA VAL A 27 3.95 -8.78 0.23
C VAL A 27 4.41 -8.53 -1.19
N ILE A 28 3.51 -7.97 -2.00
CA ILE A 28 3.82 -7.47 -3.33
C ILE A 28 3.79 -5.95 -3.23
N PHE A 29 4.90 -5.31 -3.60
CA PHE A 29 4.96 -3.86 -3.74
C PHE A 29 4.73 -3.50 -5.20
N VAL A 30 3.78 -2.61 -5.44
CA VAL A 30 3.62 -1.95 -6.74
C VAL A 30 3.89 -0.48 -6.53
N TYR A 31 4.92 0.03 -7.20
CA TYR A 31 5.38 1.40 -7.01
C TYR A 31 5.49 2.11 -8.35
N LEU A 32 5.21 3.40 -8.30
CA LEU A 32 5.32 4.29 -9.44
C LEU A 32 5.89 5.59 -8.92
N LYS A 33 6.96 6.07 -9.55
CA LYS A 33 7.53 7.38 -9.23
C LYS A 33 6.44 8.43 -9.41
N ASN A 34 6.19 9.19 -8.35
CA ASN A 34 5.32 10.35 -8.41
C ASN A 34 6.22 11.61 -8.41
N TYR A 35 5.74 12.70 -9.00
CA TYR A 35 6.46 13.98 -9.06
C TYR A 35 6.03 14.91 -7.91
N LEU A 36 5.73 14.35 -6.75
CA LEU A 36 5.30 15.08 -5.56
C LEU A 36 6.43 15.11 -4.51
N PRO A 37 6.44 16.09 -3.60
CA PRO A 37 7.44 16.15 -2.53
C PRO A 37 7.26 15.05 -1.46
N HIS A 38 6.22 14.22 -1.58
CA HIS A 38 5.87 13.20 -0.60
C HIS A 38 5.43 11.89 -1.26
N SER A 39 5.63 10.80 -0.52
CA SER A 39 5.17 9.48 -0.95
C SER A 39 3.66 9.32 -0.72
N ARG A 40 3.00 8.58 -1.62
CA ARG A 40 1.60 8.21 -1.49
C ARG A 40 1.48 6.69 -1.35
N ILE A 41 0.78 6.23 -0.32
CA ILE A 41 0.76 4.79 0.03
C ILE A 41 -0.68 4.30 0.17
N GLY A 42 -0.96 3.18 -0.49
CA GLY A 42 -2.21 2.42 -0.35
C GLY A 42 -1.92 0.99 0.10
N ILE A 43 -2.79 0.43 0.95
CA ILE A 43 -2.64 -0.94 1.47
C ILE A 43 -3.87 -1.75 1.08
N VAL A 44 -3.64 -2.77 0.25
CA VAL A 44 -4.68 -3.71 -0.19
C VAL A 44 -4.45 -5.04 0.50
N VAL A 45 -5.51 -5.60 1.09
CA VAL A 45 -5.50 -6.94 1.67
C VAL A 45 -6.69 -7.69 1.09
N SER A 46 -6.42 -8.78 0.38
CA SER A 46 -7.44 -9.59 -0.28
C SER A 46 -8.43 -10.17 0.73
N LYS A 47 -9.69 -10.37 0.30
CA LYS A 47 -10.69 -11.09 1.10
C LYS A 47 -10.25 -12.53 1.41
N LYS A 48 -9.41 -13.13 0.55
CA LYS A 48 -8.86 -14.49 0.71
C LYS A 48 -7.96 -14.64 1.94
N VAL A 49 -7.38 -13.55 2.45
CA VAL A 49 -6.47 -13.57 3.61
C VAL A 49 -7.20 -13.90 4.92
N GLY A 50 -8.51 -13.66 4.97
CA GLY A 50 -9.34 -14.00 6.14
C GLY A 50 -10.41 -12.95 6.45
N CYS A 51 -10.97 -13.08 7.65
CA CYS A 51 -12.04 -12.21 8.14
C CYS A 51 -11.57 -10.76 8.36
N ALA A 52 -12.52 -9.85 8.59
CA ALA A 52 -12.25 -8.43 8.75
C ALA A 52 -11.21 -8.13 9.84
N VAL A 53 -11.23 -8.86 10.96
CA VAL A 53 -10.30 -8.69 12.09
C VAL A 53 -8.86 -8.96 11.66
N VAL A 54 -8.61 -10.07 10.97
CA VAL A 54 -7.27 -10.45 10.48
C VAL A 54 -6.75 -9.40 9.50
N ARG A 55 -7.58 -9.00 8.51
CA ARG A 55 -7.20 -7.98 7.53
C ARG A 55 -6.89 -6.63 8.18
N ASN A 56 -7.68 -6.23 9.17
CA ASN A 56 -7.46 -4.98 9.89
C ASN A 56 -6.19 -5.03 10.75
N LYS A 57 -5.86 -6.17 11.36
CA LYS A 57 -4.60 -6.38 12.09
C LYS A 57 -3.40 -6.20 11.15
N ILE A 58 -3.44 -6.80 9.95
CA ILE A 58 -2.39 -6.66 8.93
C ILE A 58 -2.25 -5.20 8.49
N LYS A 59 -3.35 -4.53 8.12
CA LYS A 59 -3.34 -3.11 7.74
C LYS A 59 -2.82 -2.20 8.85
N ARG A 60 -3.05 -2.52 10.13
CA ARG A 60 -2.49 -1.76 11.26
C ARG A 60 -0.98 -1.94 11.37
N ARG A 61 -0.48 -3.18 11.33
CA ARG A 61 0.96 -3.47 11.39
C ARG A 61 1.74 -2.81 10.27
N ILE A 62 1.27 -2.93 9.02
CA ILE A 62 1.93 -2.31 7.86
C ILE A 62 1.95 -0.78 8.00
N ARG A 63 0.85 -0.16 8.42
CA ARG A 63 0.81 1.30 8.66
C ARG A 63 1.81 1.75 9.71
N GLU A 64 2.02 0.94 10.75
CA GLU A 64 2.97 1.26 11.81
C GLU A 64 4.42 1.13 11.34
N ILE A 65 4.74 0.08 10.59
CA ILE A 65 6.06 -0.09 9.97
C ILE A 65 6.40 1.12 9.09
N ILE A 66 5.46 1.56 8.25
CA ILE A 66 5.64 2.75 7.41
C ILE A 66 5.85 3.99 8.28
N ARG A 67 5.04 4.19 9.33
CA ARG A 67 5.12 5.36 10.21
C ARG A 67 6.48 5.50 10.88
N VAL A 68 7.13 4.40 11.24
CA VAL A 68 8.43 4.39 11.95
C VAL A 68 9.61 4.58 10.99
N ASN A 69 9.45 4.26 9.70
CA ASN A 69 10.53 4.28 8.71
C ASN A 69 10.40 5.39 7.64
N THR A 70 9.47 6.35 7.83
CA THR A 70 9.30 7.53 6.95
C THR A 70 9.45 8.80 7.77
#